data_AF-A0A3A3FJ65-F1
#
_entry.id   AF-A0A3A3FJ65-F1
#
_cell.length_a   1.000
_cell.length_b   1.000
_cell.length_c   1.000
_cell.angle_alpha   90.00
_cell.angle_beta   90.00
_cell.angle_gamma   90.00
#
_symmetry.space_group_name_H-M   'P 1'
#
loop_
_entity.id
_entity.type
_entity.pdbx_description
1 polymer ?
#
loop_
_entity_poly.entity_id
_entity_poly.type
_entity_poly.pdbx_seq_one_letter_code
_entity_poly.pdbx_strand_id
1 'polypeptide(L)'
;MSIKDRLAKKTEGLLVPGKADSGSATAPLRTGPGQMLMVNSLMKESNEKMAVLEARLKEFEGILPVRLIDADKILPSKWANRDVRSYDLAAFASLKSEIADAGGNVQPIKVRPLKDGSERYEVVFGHRRHRACEELGLPVLALVEEISDQELFKEMDRENRTRADLSPWEQGVMYRRALNEQLFSSQDQLAKEVGVDPGNLSKALRLANLPEAVVQAFPSPLDLQYRWAKTLNDALQKDPEGVLARAKELAENREMAQTAKEVMEILSAESAVTNTDEILVNGKVVAKVSMHGGRVTVQFSKGALSASQVKKIDDVVRALFSD
;
A
#
# COMPACT_ATOMS: atom_id res chain seq x y z
N MET A 1 -28.66 29.51 2.85
CA MET A 1 -27.70 30.57 2.49
C MET A 1 -26.54 29.91 1.77
N SER A 2 -26.26 30.32 0.52
CA SER A 2 -25.25 29.68 -0.32
C SER A 2 -23.85 29.90 0.24
N ILE A 3 -22.93 28.96 0.02
CA ILE A 3 -21.50 29.11 0.35
C ILE A 3 -20.92 30.35 -0.35
N LYS A 4 -21.45 30.68 -1.55
CA LYS A 4 -21.14 31.93 -2.26
C LYS A 4 -21.51 33.17 -1.45
N ASP A 5 -22.64 33.16 -0.75
CA ASP A 5 -23.12 34.32 0.04
C ASP A 5 -22.28 34.51 1.31
N ARG A 6 -21.80 33.42 1.92
CA ARG A 6 -20.92 33.48 3.10
C ARG A 6 -19.49 33.90 2.74
N LEU A 7 -18.99 33.48 1.58
CA LEU A 7 -17.70 33.95 1.05
C LEU A 7 -17.77 35.43 0.67
N ALA A 8 -18.84 35.87 0.00
CA ALA A 8 -19.06 37.27 -0.37
C ALA A 8 -19.04 38.21 0.85
N LYS A 9 -19.73 37.84 1.93
CA LYS A 9 -19.77 38.63 3.18
C LYS A 9 -18.44 38.68 3.93
N LYS A 10 -17.56 37.70 3.74
CA LYS A 10 -16.24 37.64 4.40
C LYS A 10 -15.16 38.33 3.56
N THR A 11 -15.40 38.50 2.26
CA THR A 11 -14.53 39.25 1.34
C THR A 11 -14.86 40.74 1.23
N GLU A 12 -16.01 41.18 1.76
CA GLU A 12 -16.51 42.57 1.71
C GLU A 12 -15.61 43.65 2.33
N GLY A 13 -14.48 43.28 2.94
CA GLY A 13 -13.46 44.23 3.43
C GLY A 13 -12.00 43.89 3.08
N LEU A 14 -11.74 42.80 2.35
CA LEU A 14 -10.37 42.32 2.05
C LEU A 14 -9.88 42.70 0.66
N LEU A 15 -10.80 42.97 -0.28
CA LEU A 15 -10.49 43.75 -1.46
C LEU A 15 -11.13 45.12 -1.30
N VAL A 16 -10.35 46.08 -0.82
CA VAL A 16 -10.60 47.47 -1.19
C VAL A 16 -10.12 47.58 -2.63
N PRO A 17 -11.00 47.63 -3.65
CA PRO A 17 -10.55 48.13 -4.94
C PRO A 17 -10.04 49.55 -4.66
N GLY A 18 -8.75 49.78 -4.92
CA GLY A 18 -8.18 51.11 -4.80
C GLY A 18 -9.13 52.07 -5.49
N LYS A 19 -9.66 53.05 -4.74
CA LYS A 19 -10.40 54.16 -5.32
C LYS A 19 -9.52 54.70 -6.43
N ALA A 20 -9.93 54.46 -7.68
CA ALA A 20 -9.46 55.29 -8.77
C ALA A 20 -9.99 56.68 -8.45
N ASP A 21 -9.11 57.56 -7.97
CA ASP A 21 -9.42 58.97 -7.83
C ASP A 21 -9.79 59.50 -9.23
N SER A 22 -11.09 59.53 -9.50
CA SER A 22 -11.69 60.26 -10.61
C SER A 22 -11.62 61.74 -10.26
N GLY A 23 -10.43 62.33 -10.37
CA GLY A 23 -10.17 63.63 -9.78
C GLY A 23 -8.86 64.31 -10.16
N SER A 24 -8.34 64.14 -11.37
CA SER A 24 -7.73 65.28 -12.09
C SER A 24 -7.63 64.96 -13.57
N ALA A 25 -8.30 65.76 -14.40
CA ALA A 25 -7.95 65.85 -15.81
C ALA A 25 -6.59 66.56 -15.89
N THR A 26 -5.50 65.82 -15.73
CA THR A 26 -4.17 66.33 -16.05
C THR A 26 -4.08 66.42 -17.57
N ALA A 27 -3.99 67.65 -18.08
CA ALA A 27 -3.67 67.90 -19.47
C ALA A 27 -2.46 67.05 -19.88
N PRO A 28 -2.44 66.46 -21.09
CA PRO A 28 -1.33 65.61 -21.49
C PRO A 28 -0.04 66.45 -21.42
N LEU A 29 0.89 66.05 -20.56
CA LEU A 29 2.20 66.68 -20.47
C LEU A 29 2.91 66.42 -21.81
N ARG A 30 2.96 67.46 -22.65
CA ARG A 30 3.49 67.43 -24.02
C ARG A 30 5.00 67.63 -24.12
N THR A 31 5.69 67.77 -22.99
CA THR A 31 7.14 67.98 -22.92
C THR A 31 7.82 66.71 -22.41
N GLY A 32 8.94 66.33 -23.04
CA GLY A 32 9.72 65.15 -22.66
C GLY A 32 10.03 65.05 -21.16
N PRO A 33 10.40 66.15 -20.47
CA PRO A 33 10.62 66.14 -19.02
C PRO A 33 9.36 65.82 -18.18
N GLY A 34 8.17 66.31 -18.59
CA GLY A 34 6.91 66.05 -17.88
C GLY A 34 6.47 64.59 -18.00
N GLN A 35 6.66 63.97 -19.16
CA GLN A 35 6.42 62.53 -19.35
C GLN A 35 7.40 61.70 -18.53
N MET A 36 8.67 62.10 -18.48
CA MET A 36 9.70 61.42 -17.69
C MET A 36 9.41 61.50 -16.18
N LEU A 37 8.93 62.64 -15.66
CA LEU A 37 8.52 62.77 -14.25
C LEU A 37 7.34 61.87 -13.91
N MET A 38 6.35 61.74 -14.80
CA MET A 38 5.21 60.84 -14.61
C MET A 38 5.66 59.38 -14.60
N VAL A 39 6.53 58.97 -15.53
CA VAL A 39 7.12 57.63 -15.56
C VAL A 39 7.92 57.36 -14.29
N ASN A 40 8.73 58.30 -13.82
CA ASN A 40 9.49 58.16 -12.58
C ASN A 40 8.58 58.03 -11.35
N SER A 41 7.47 58.77 -11.30
CA SER A 41 6.48 58.66 -10.23
C SER A 41 5.79 57.28 -10.23
N LEU A 42 5.38 56.79 -11.39
CA LEU A 42 4.77 55.46 -11.55
C LEU A 42 5.77 54.35 -11.21
N MET A 43 7.03 54.49 -11.62
CA MET A 43 8.10 53.56 -11.27
C MET A 43 8.37 53.55 -9.77
N LYS A 44 8.38 54.71 -9.11
CA LYS A 44 8.52 54.82 -7.66
C LYS A 44 7.37 54.11 -6.93
N GLU A 45 6.14 54.36 -7.33
CA GLU A 45 4.96 53.71 -6.74
C GLU A 45 4.95 52.19 -6.99
N SER A 46 5.36 51.76 -8.19
CA SER A 46 5.52 50.34 -8.53
C SER A 46 6.59 49.68 -7.68
N ASN A 47 7.74 50.32 -7.50
CA ASN A 47 8.84 49.79 -6.68
C ASN A 47 8.47 49.72 -5.19
N GLU A 48 7.73 50.69 -4.68
CA GLU A 48 7.21 50.67 -3.30
C GLU A 48 6.21 49.51 -3.11
N LYS A 49 5.29 49.30 -4.07
CA LYS A 49 4.37 48.14 -4.06
C LYS A 49 5.11 46.81 -4.13
N MET A 50 6.13 46.72 -4.99
CA MET A 50 6.97 45.53 -5.12
C MET A 50 7.71 45.23 -3.81
N ALA A 51 8.29 46.23 -3.16
CA ALA A 51 8.98 46.04 -1.88
C ALA A 51 8.03 45.54 -0.77
N VAL A 52 6.79 46.05 -0.72
CA VAL A 52 5.77 45.58 0.23
C VAL A 52 5.33 44.14 -0.07
N LEU A 53 5.15 43.80 -1.35
CA LEU A 53 4.80 42.44 -1.79
C LEU A 53 5.91 41.45 -1.48
N GLU A 54 7.16 41.80 -1.76
CA GLU A 54 8.34 40.99 -1.43
C GLU A 54 8.47 40.78 0.08
N ALA A 55 8.29 41.84 0.88
CA ALA A 55 8.30 41.72 2.34
C ALA A 55 7.21 40.79 2.86
N ARG A 56 5.98 40.87 2.32
CA ARG A 56 4.90 39.93 2.67
C ARG A 56 5.19 38.52 2.20
N LEU A 57 5.70 38.32 0.98
CA LEU A 57 6.03 37.00 0.46
C LEU A 57 7.10 36.32 1.31
N LYS A 58 8.06 37.09 1.82
CA LYS A 58 9.09 36.63 2.75
C LYS A 58 8.51 36.09 4.07
N GLU A 59 7.38 36.62 4.53
CA GLU A 59 6.67 36.07 5.70
C GLU A 59 6.04 34.69 5.41
N PHE A 60 5.80 34.36 4.13
CA PHE A 60 5.27 33.07 3.69
C PHE A 60 6.36 32.08 3.23
N GLU A 61 7.63 32.49 3.18
CA GLU A 61 8.74 31.60 2.83
C GLU A 61 8.83 30.45 3.83
N GLY A 62 8.73 29.22 3.33
CA GLY A 62 8.78 27.99 4.15
C GLY A 62 7.42 27.52 4.68
N ILE A 63 6.32 28.21 4.42
CA ILE A 63 4.97 27.73 4.77
C ILE A 63 4.49 26.75 3.70
N LEU A 64 4.05 25.57 4.13
CA LEU A 64 3.39 24.61 3.24
C LEU A 64 1.98 25.11 2.89
N PRO A 65 1.66 25.33 1.61
CA PRO A 65 0.40 25.93 1.22
C PRO A 65 -0.76 24.95 1.41
N VAL A 66 -1.73 25.35 2.23
CA VAL A 66 -3.04 24.70 2.29
C VAL A 66 -3.94 25.31 1.22
N ARG A 67 -4.49 24.48 0.34
CA ARG A 67 -5.35 24.87 -0.78
C ARG A 67 -6.67 24.12 -0.70
N LEU A 68 -7.70 24.74 -1.26
CA LEU A 68 -8.96 24.07 -1.53
C LEU A 68 -8.91 23.54 -2.97
N ILE A 69 -8.99 22.22 -3.14
CA ILE A 69 -8.79 21.54 -4.42
C ILE A 69 -10.03 20.71 -4.75
N ASP A 70 -10.47 20.71 -6.00
CA ASP A 70 -11.59 19.87 -6.42
C ASP A 70 -11.26 18.38 -6.21
N ALA A 71 -12.21 17.61 -5.69
CA ALA A 71 -11.97 16.22 -5.28
C ALA A 71 -11.58 15.30 -6.45
N ASP A 72 -12.06 15.62 -7.66
CA ASP A 72 -11.78 14.91 -8.92
C ASP A 72 -10.34 15.08 -9.44
N LYS A 73 -9.66 16.16 -9.01
CA LYS A 73 -8.24 16.40 -9.31
C LYS A 73 -7.31 15.62 -8.38
N ILE A 74 -7.85 14.99 -7.34
CA ILE A 74 -7.07 14.25 -6.35
C ILE A 74 -7.30 12.75 -6.55
N LEU A 75 -6.22 12.02 -6.79
CA LEU A 75 -6.21 10.58 -6.97
C LEU A 75 -5.77 9.89 -5.67
N PRO A 76 -6.36 8.73 -5.32
CA PRO A 76 -5.85 7.91 -4.24
C PRO A 76 -4.43 7.43 -4.56
N SER A 77 -3.60 7.28 -3.54
CA SER A 77 -2.24 6.80 -3.75
C SER A 77 -2.20 5.34 -4.20
N LYS A 78 -1.22 5.02 -5.05
CA LYS A 78 -0.93 3.65 -5.46
C LYS A 78 -0.59 2.73 -4.29
N TRP A 79 -0.18 3.29 -3.15
CA TRP A 79 0.21 2.58 -1.92
C TRP A 79 -0.92 2.50 -0.88
N ALA A 80 -2.13 2.96 -1.20
CA ALA A 80 -3.26 2.86 -0.28
C ALA A 80 -3.56 1.39 0.03
N ASN A 81 -3.46 1.01 1.30
CA ASN A 81 -3.57 -0.38 1.76
C ASN A 81 -4.85 -0.66 2.55
N ARG A 82 -5.83 0.25 2.51
CA ARG A 82 -7.07 0.12 3.26
C ARG A 82 -8.08 -0.66 2.44
N ASP A 83 -8.66 -1.71 3.04
CA ASP A 83 -9.73 -2.50 2.42
C ASP A 83 -10.92 -1.60 2.06
N VAL A 84 -11.45 -1.78 0.85
CA VAL A 84 -12.63 -1.07 0.33
C VAL A 84 -13.84 -1.27 1.25
N ARG A 85 -13.99 -2.44 1.88
CA ARG A 85 -15.08 -2.75 2.83
C ARG A 85 -15.05 -1.88 4.08
N SER A 86 -13.90 -1.27 4.40
CA SER A 86 -13.80 -0.37 5.56
C SER A 86 -14.60 0.93 5.38
N TYR A 87 -14.99 1.26 4.15
CA TYR A 87 -15.84 2.40 3.85
C TYR A 87 -17.33 2.12 4.11
N ASP A 88 -17.73 0.86 4.23
CA ASP A 88 -19.12 0.47 4.56
C ASP A 88 -19.40 0.48 6.07
N LEU A 89 -18.38 0.76 6.89
CA LEU A 89 -18.48 0.75 8.34
C LEU A 89 -19.14 2.03 8.89
N ALA A 90 -19.86 1.90 10.00
CA ALA A 90 -20.50 3.01 10.70
C ALA A 90 -19.52 4.18 11.01
N ALA A 91 -18.26 3.86 11.30
CA ALA A 91 -17.21 4.86 11.55
C ALA A 91 -16.90 5.75 10.34
N PHE A 92 -17.06 5.25 9.10
CA PHE A 92 -16.93 6.08 7.90
C PHE A 92 -18.19 6.92 7.67
N ALA A 93 -19.37 6.35 7.89
CA ALA A 93 -20.64 7.09 7.79
C ALA A 93 -20.67 8.28 8.76
N SER A 94 -20.24 8.12 10.01
CA SER A 94 -20.10 9.24 10.96
C SER A 94 -19.13 10.31 10.46
N LEU A 95 -17.93 9.94 10.00
CA LEU A 95 -16.96 10.89 9.44
C LEU A 95 -17.54 11.67 8.25
N LYS A 96 -18.27 11.00 7.37
CA LYS A 96 -18.93 11.62 6.22
C LYS A 96 -20.01 12.62 6.66
N SER A 97 -20.81 12.26 7.67
CA SER A 97 -21.81 13.19 8.25
C SER A 97 -21.14 14.42 8.84
N GLU A 98 -20.08 14.26 9.62
CA GLU A 98 -19.32 15.38 10.20
C GLU A 98 -18.77 16.32 9.12
N ILE A 99 -18.23 15.78 8.04
CA ILE A 99 -17.71 16.56 6.90
C ILE A 99 -18.84 17.29 6.19
N ALA A 100 -20.00 16.64 6.00
CA ALA A 100 -21.17 17.27 5.39
C ALA A 100 -21.69 18.44 6.23
N ASP A 101 -21.82 18.26 7.54
CA ASP A 101 -22.29 19.29 8.48
C ASP A 101 -21.34 20.50 8.52
N ALA A 102 -20.03 20.26 8.43
CA ALA A 102 -19.02 21.31 8.34
C ALA A 102 -18.93 21.98 6.96
N GLY A 103 -19.51 21.37 5.91
CA GLY A 103 -19.41 21.82 4.52
C GLY A 103 -18.04 21.56 3.87
N GLY A 104 -17.25 20.62 4.40
CA GLY A 104 -15.92 20.27 3.92
C GLY A 104 -15.04 19.68 5.03
N ASN A 105 -13.88 19.14 4.68
CA ASN A 105 -12.95 18.62 5.69
C ASN A 105 -12.25 19.78 6.42
N VAL A 106 -12.43 19.83 7.75
CA VAL A 106 -11.78 20.84 8.61
C VAL A 106 -10.29 20.57 8.75
N GLN A 107 -9.91 19.30 8.93
CA GLN A 107 -8.50 18.90 8.98
C GLN A 107 -7.99 18.70 7.54
N PRO A 108 -6.95 19.43 7.11
CA PRO A 108 -6.37 19.24 5.80
C PRO A 108 -5.84 17.82 5.60
N ILE A 109 -6.00 17.29 4.39
CA ILE A 109 -5.24 16.12 3.95
C ILE A 109 -3.87 16.58 3.43
N LYS A 110 -2.92 15.66 3.22
CA LYS A 110 -1.69 15.99 2.48
C LYS A 110 -1.74 15.34 1.11
N VAL A 111 -1.37 16.10 0.09
CA VAL A 111 -1.29 15.65 -1.29
C VAL A 111 0.05 16.08 -1.91
N ARG A 112 0.48 15.35 -2.93
CA ARG A 112 1.63 15.73 -3.76
C ARG A 112 1.20 15.92 -5.22
N PRO A 113 1.79 16.87 -5.96
CA PRO A 113 1.55 16.98 -7.40
C PRO A 113 1.98 15.71 -8.15
N LEU A 114 1.26 15.34 -9.21
CA LEU A 114 1.72 14.30 -10.13
C LEU A 114 2.86 14.82 -11.03
N LYS A 115 3.82 13.94 -11.33
CA LYS A 115 4.99 14.27 -12.16
C LYS A 115 4.69 14.30 -13.67
N ASP A 116 3.45 14.05 -14.07
CA ASP A 116 3.03 13.99 -15.48
C ASP A 116 2.71 15.36 -16.10
N GLY A 117 2.89 16.44 -15.33
CA GLY A 117 2.57 17.81 -15.75
C GLY A 117 1.07 18.12 -15.75
N SER A 118 0.23 17.21 -15.26
CA SER A 118 -1.18 17.49 -15.04
C SER A 118 -1.41 18.30 -13.76
N GLU A 119 -2.45 19.13 -13.71
CA GLU A 119 -2.90 19.81 -12.48
C GLU A 119 -3.66 18.83 -11.54
N ARG A 120 -3.08 17.64 -11.35
CA ARG A 120 -3.64 16.58 -10.50
C ARG A 120 -2.68 16.24 -9.37
N TYR A 121 -3.26 15.67 -8.34
CA TYR A 121 -2.57 15.39 -7.09
C TYR A 121 -2.76 13.93 -6.68
N GLU A 122 -1.82 13.39 -5.92
CA GLU A 122 -1.91 12.08 -5.29
C GLU A 122 -1.99 12.26 -3.77
N VAL A 123 -2.92 11.54 -3.12
CA VAL A 123 -3.07 11.58 -1.67
C VAL A 123 -1.85 10.96 -0.97
N VAL A 124 -1.20 11.72 -0.09
CA VAL A 124 -0.13 11.22 0.78
C VAL A 124 -0.74 10.61 2.05
N PHE A 125 -1.61 11.36 2.73
CA PHE A 125 -2.41 10.86 3.86
C PHE A 125 -3.80 11.46 3.86
N GLY A 126 -4.74 10.83 4.58
CA GLY A 126 -6.12 11.34 4.71
C GLY A 126 -7.10 10.79 3.65
N HIS A 127 -6.81 9.61 3.10
CA HIS A 127 -7.63 8.90 2.10
C HIS A 127 -9.13 8.85 2.43
N ARG A 128 -9.50 8.63 3.70
CA ARG A 128 -10.91 8.62 4.13
C ARG A 128 -11.60 9.97 3.97
N ARG A 129 -10.88 11.08 4.21
CA ARG A 129 -11.43 12.44 4.06
C ARG A 129 -11.59 12.81 2.59
N HIS A 130 -10.59 12.50 1.77
CA HIS A 130 -10.69 12.63 0.31
C HIS A 130 -11.91 11.88 -0.20
N ARG A 131 -12.06 10.60 0.16
CA ARG A 131 -13.21 9.78 -0.27
C ARG A 131 -14.56 10.35 0.19
N ALA A 132 -14.66 10.80 1.44
CA ALA A 132 -15.89 11.40 1.94
C ALA A 132 -16.24 12.71 1.19
N CYS A 133 -15.27 13.58 0.95
CA CYS A 133 -15.48 14.80 0.17
C CYS A 133 -15.86 14.49 -1.29
N GLU A 134 -15.20 13.50 -1.91
CA GLU A 134 -15.53 13.01 -3.26
C GLU A 134 -16.99 12.55 -3.34
N GLU A 135 -17.43 11.70 -2.41
CA GLU A 135 -18.82 11.20 -2.37
C GLU A 135 -19.87 12.28 -2.04
N LEU A 136 -19.45 13.38 -1.40
CA LEU A 136 -20.30 14.52 -1.09
C LEU A 136 -20.28 15.60 -2.19
N GLY A 137 -19.40 15.47 -3.19
CA GLY A 137 -19.18 16.52 -4.21
C GLY A 137 -18.60 17.81 -3.61
N LEU A 138 -17.86 17.71 -2.52
CA LEU A 138 -17.24 18.84 -1.82
C LEU A 138 -15.76 18.97 -2.22
N PRO A 139 -15.22 20.19 -2.32
CA PRO A 139 -13.80 20.37 -2.52
C PRO A 139 -13.03 20.01 -1.25
N VAL A 140 -11.78 19.63 -1.43
CA VAL A 140 -10.92 19.06 -0.40
C VAL A 140 -9.91 20.11 0.06
N LEU A 141 -9.87 20.36 1.36
CA LEU A 141 -8.82 21.15 1.99
C LEU A 141 -7.55 20.28 2.08
N ALA A 142 -6.48 20.68 1.40
CA ALA A 142 -5.28 19.89 1.23
C ALA A 142 -4.00 20.73 1.35
N LEU A 143 -3.04 20.21 2.11
CA LEU A 143 -1.65 20.66 2.14
C LEU A 143 -0.94 20.08 0.92
N VAL A 144 -0.37 20.94 0.07
CA VAL A 144 0.37 20.51 -1.12
C VAL A 144 1.86 20.50 -0.81
N GLU A 145 2.49 19.34 -0.93
CA GLU A 145 3.92 19.16 -0.68
C GLU A 145 4.54 18.30 -1.79
N GLU A 146 5.64 18.78 -2.37
CA GLU A 146 6.39 18.03 -3.36
C GLU A 146 7.29 17.00 -2.67
N ILE A 147 6.94 15.73 -2.79
CA ILE A 147 7.69 14.61 -2.20
C ILE A 147 7.95 13.51 -3.23
N SER A 148 9.09 12.84 -3.08
CA SER A 148 9.47 11.67 -3.88
C SER A 148 8.57 10.45 -3.61
N ASP A 149 8.63 9.44 -4.49
CA ASP A 149 7.89 8.17 -4.28
C ASP A 149 8.36 7.43 -3.02
N GLN A 150 9.64 7.58 -2.70
CA GLN A 150 10.24 7.01 -1.50
C GLN A 150 9.70 7.68 -0.23
N GLU A 151 9.58 9.01 -0.23
CA GLU A 151 8.99 9.77 0.88
C GLU A 151 7.48 9.52 1.01
N LEU A 152 6.75 9.46 -0.11
CA LEU A 152 5.34 9.04 -0.12
C LEU A 152 5.17 7.69 0.58
N PHE A 153 5.96 6.70 0.17
CA PHE A 153 5.91 5.37 0.78
C PHE A 153 6.20 5.41 2.28
N LYS A 154 7.23 6.15 2.70
CA LYS A 154 7.61 6.29 4.12
C LYS A 154 6.51 6.95 4.95
N GLU A 155 5.89 8.02 4.46
CA GLU A 155 4.79 8.67 5.17
C GLU A 155 3.58 7.75 5.31
N MET A 156 3.23 7.04 4.24
CA MET A 156 2.10 6.10 4.26
C MET A 156 2.35 4.89 5.15
N ASP A 157 3.55 4.31 5.11
CA ASP A 157 3.93 3.22 6.02
C ASP A 157 3.89 3.69 7.49
N ARG A 158 4.31 4.94 7.76
CA ARG A 158 4.26 5.52 9.11
C ARG A 158 2.82 5.70 9.61
N GLU A 159 1.92 6.23 8.78
CA GLU A 159 0.49 6.33 9.12
C GLU A 159 -0.07 4.94 9.41
N ASN A 160 0.24 3.97 8.55
CA ASN A 160 -0.28 2.61 8.64
C ASN A 160 0.22 1.83 9.85
N ARG A 161 1.47 2.00 10.28
CA ARG A 161 2.01 1.34 11.49
C ARG A 161 1.37 1.78 12.80
N THR A 162 0.81 2.98 12.85
CA THR A 162 0.06 3.44 14.05
C THR A 162 -1.29 2.74 14.20
N ARG A 163 -1.73 1.99 13.19
CA ARG A 163 -3.02 1.33 13.20
C ARG A 163 -2.90 -0.07 13.81
N ALA A 164 -3.78 -0.38 14.75
CA ALA A 164 -3.82 -1.66 15.43
C ALA A 164 -4.24 -2.84 14.53
N ASP A 165 -4.70 -2.56 13.31
CA ASP A 165 -5.33 -3.53 12.39
C ASP A 165 -4.42 -4.01 11.25
N LEU A 166 -3.15 -3.64 11.18
CA LEU A 166 -2.27 -4.07 10.09
C LEU A 166 -1.48 -5.33 10.45
N SER A 167 -1.69 -6.42 9.69
CA SER A 167 -0.96 -7.68 9.88
C SER A 167 0.51 -7.60 9.42
N PRO A 168 1.41 -8.40 10.03
CA PRO A 168 2.78 -8.57 9.53
C PRO A 168 2.87 -9.02 8.06
N TRP A 169 1.89 -9.81 7.60
CA TRP A 169 1.80 -10.22 6.21
C TRP A 169 1.49 -9.03 5.28
N GLU A 170 0.49 -8.20 5.58
CA GLU A 170 0.16 -7.01 4.80
C GLU A 170 1.34 -6.01 4.75
N GLN A 171 2.02 -5.80 5.88
CA GLN A 171 3.26 -5.01 5.93
C GLN A 171 4.30 -5.58 4.98
N GLY A 172 4.51 -6.89 5.02
CA GLY A 172 5.44 -7.57 4.13
C GLY A 172 5.08 -7.43 2.65
N VAL A 173 3.80 -7.48 2.30
CA VAL A 173 3.33 -7.27 0.91
C VAL A 173 3.67 -5.85 0.44
N MET A 174 3.47 -4.85 1.30
CA MET A 174 3.86 -3.46 1.02
C MET A 174 5.38 -3.31 0.87
N TYR A 175 6.17 -3.88 1.78
CA TYR A 175 7.64 -3.84 1.70
C TYR A 175 8.18 -4.53 0.46
N ARG A 176 7.64 -5.70 0.12
CA ARG A 176 8.01 -6.41 -1.12
C ARG A 176 7.71 -5.56 -2.34
N ARG A 177 6.54 -4.94 -2.39
CA ARG A 177 6.17 -4.07 -3.50
C ARG A 177 7.10 -2.85 -3.60
N ALA A 178 7.45 -2.22 -2.49
CA ALA A 178 8.41 -1.11 -2.47
C ALA A 178 9.80 -1.50 -3.01
N LEU A 179 10.27 -2.71 -2.67
CA LEU A 179 11.52 -3.26 -3.21
C LEU A 179 11.40 -3.59 -4.70
N ASN A 180 10.27 -4.16 -5.14
CA ASN A 180 10.02 -4.49 -6.53
C ASN A 180 9.87 -3.25 -7.43
N GLU A 181 9.37 -2.13 -6.90
CA GLU A 181 9.33 -0.82 -7.56
C GLU A 181 10.66 -0.05 -7.43
N GLN A 182 11.72 -0.69 -6.90
CA GLN A 182 13.05 -0.12 -6.71
C GLN A 182 13.06 1.22 -5.94
N LEU A 183 12.10 1.42 -5.03
CA LEU A 183 12.11 2.59 -4.13
C LEU A 183 13.29 2.55 -3.15
N PHE A 184 13.80 1.34 -2.88
CA PHE A 184 14.94 1.10 -2.00
C PHE A 184 15.85 0.06 -2.65
N SER A 185 17.16 0.25 -2.50
CA SER A 185 18.18 -0.62 -3.10
C SER A 185 18.32 -1.97 -2.37
N SER A 186 17.97 -2.03 -1.09
CA SER A 186 18.10 -3.24 -0.27
C SER A 186 17.07 -3.28 0.86
N GLN A 187 16.88 -4.47 1.44
CA GLN A 187 16.05 -4.66 2.63
C GLN A 187 16.57 -3.85 3.82
N ASP A 188 17.90 -3.75 3.96
CA ASP A 188 18.54 -2.98 5.03
C ASP A 188 18.31 -1.47 4.87
N GLN A 189 18.40 -0.96 3.64
CA GLN A 189 18.07 0.44 3.37
C GLN A 189 16.61 0.72 3.68
N LEU A 190 15.70 -0.14 3.23
CA LEU A 190 14.27 -0.01 3.52
C LEU A 190 14.03 0.00 5.04
N ALA A 191 14.57 -0.97 5.79
CA ALA A 191 14.42 -1.07 7.24
C ALA A 191 14.88 0.20 7.97
N LYS A 192 16.03 0.76 7.55
CA LYS A 192 16.57 2.00 8.09
C LYS A 192 15.68 3.22 7.78
N GLU A 193 15.22 3.34 6.54
CA GLU A 193 14.43 4.48 6.07
C GLU A 193 13.02 4.50 6.67
N VAL A 194 12.39 3.33 6.85
CA VAL A 194 11.11 3.24 7.56
C VAL A 194 11.27 3.20 9.09
N GLY A 195 12.46 2.90 9.62
CA GLY A 195 12.70 2.79 11.05
C GLY A 195 12.03 1.56 11.67
N VAL A 196 12.17 0.41 11.02
CA VAL A 196 11.68 -0.90 11.49
C VAL A 196 12.87 -1.81 11.76
N ASP A 197 12.76 -2.70 12.76
CA ASP A 197 13.77 -3.72 13.02
C ASP A 197 14.02 -4.59 11.77
N PRO A 198 15.28 -4.74 11.29
CA PRO A 198 15.59 -5.53 10.11
C PRO A 198 15.13 -7.00 10.21
N GLY A 199 15.16 -7.57 11.42
CA GLY A 199 14.68 -8.92 11.68
C GLY A 199 13.17 -9.06 11.47
N ASN A 200 12.38 -8.09 11.96
CA ASN A 200 10.94 -8.05 11.71
C ASN A 200 10.63 -7.78 10.24
N LEU A 201 11.35 -6.86 9.58
CA LEU A 201 11.18 -6.63 8.15
C LEU A 201 11.43 -7.91 7.35
N SER A 202 12.50 -8.65 7.67
CA SER A 202 12.80 -9.95 7.02
C SER A 202 11.68 -10.97 7.24
N LYS A 203 11.14 -11.08 8.46
CA LYS A 203 10.01 -11.97 8.75
C LYS A 203 8.74 -11.56 8.00
N ALA A 204 8.43 -10.27 7.92
CA ALA A 204 7.30 -9.75 7.15
C ALA A 204 7.45 -10.13 5.66
N LEU A 205 8.64 -9.93 5.08
CA LEU A 205 8.91 -10.32 3.69
C LEU A 205 8.77 -11.83 3.46
N ARG A 206 9.20 -12.67 4.40
CA ARG A 206 8.99 -14.12 4.33
C ARG A 206 7.50 -14.48 4.32
N LEU A 207 6.71 -13.85 5.20
CA LEU A 207 5.26 -14.03 5.21
C LEU A 207 4.63 -13.57 3.89
N ALA A 208 5.03 -12.42 3.36
CA ALA A 208 4.50 -11.92 2.10
C ALA A 208 4.75 -12.89 0.94
N ASN A 209 5.88 -13.59 0.95
CA ASN A 209 6.28 -14.57 -0.05
C ASN A 209 5.62 -15.95 0.10
N LEU A 210 4.73 -16.12 1.09
CA LEU A 210 3.93 -17.34 1.18
C LEU A 210 3.03 -17.49 -0.06
N PRO A 211 2.86 -18.71 -0.56
CA PRO A 211 1.87 -18.98 -1.60
C PRO A 211 0.46 -18.58 -1.16
N GLU A 212 -0.35 -18.11 -2.09
CA GLU A 212 -1.73 -17.66 -1.82
C GLU A 212 -2.57 -18.72 -1.10
N ALA A 213 -2.42 -20.00 -1.49
CA ALA A 213 -3.12 -21.11 -0.82
C ALA A 213 -2.82 -21.18 0.69
N VAL A 214 -1.56 -20.90 1.09
CA VAL A 214 -1.15 -20.89 2.51
C VAL A 214 -1.77 -19.71 3.25
N VAL A 215 -1.85 -18.54 2.61
CA VAL A 215 -2.48 -17.35 3.18
C VAL A 215 -3.98 -17.59 3.38
N GLN A 216 -4.65 -18.16 2.38
CA GLN A 216 -6.09 -18.44 2.39
C GLN A 216 -6.50 -19.57 3.36
N ALA A 217 -5.56 -20.41 3.77
CA ALA A 217 -5.79 -21.42 4.82
C ALA A 217 -6.02 -20.79 6.21
N PHE A 218 -5.57 -19.55 6.44
CA PHE A 218 -5.86 -18.84 7.70
C PHE A 218 -7.27 -18.24 7.69
N PRO A 219 -7.94 -18.16 8.85
CA PRO A 219 -9.25 -17.51 8.96
C PRO A 219 -9.22 -16.05 8.49
N SER A 220 -8.19 -15.32 8.89
CA SER A 220 -7.94 -13.93 8.50
C SER A 220 -6.45 -13.68 8.22
N PRO A 221 -6.10 -12.75 7.30
CA PRO A 221 -4.71 -12.28 7.16
C PRO A 221 -4.12 -11.72 8.45
N LEU A 222 -4.96 -11.22 9.36
CA LEU A 222 -4.56 -10.76 10.69
C LEU A 222 -3.95 -11.87 11.56
N ASP A 223 -4.22 -13.14 11.26
CA ASP A 223 -3.69 -14.29 11.99
C ASP A 223 -2.23 -14.63 11.61
N LEU A 224 -1.73 -14.09 10.49
CA LEU A 224 -0.37 -14.28 10.00
C LEU A 224 0.63 -13.41 10.77
N GLN A 225 1.04 -13.88 11.93
CA GLN A 225 1.92 -13.17 12.85
C GLN A 225 3.41 -13.47 12.65
N TYR A 226 4.30 -12.56 13.08
CA TYR A 226 5.76 -12.68 12.95
C TYR A 226 6.35 -14.00 13.44
N ARG A 227 5.78 -14.58 14.50
CA ARG A 227 6.20 -15.86 15.09
C ARG A 227 6.10 -17.04 14.12
N TRP A 228 5.21 -16.95 13.13
CA TRP A 228 4.93 -18.02 12.17
C TRP A 228 5.85 -18.01 10.95
N ALA A 229 6.53 -16.89 10.70
CA ALA A 229 7.33 -16.67 9.51
C ALA A 229 8.42 -17.74 9.30
N LYS A 230 9.11 -18.13 10.37
CA LYS A 230 10.17 -19.14 10.29
C LYS A 230 9.57 -20.53 10.03
N THR A 231 8.62 -20.96 10.86
CA THR A 231 8.05 -22.31 10.78
C THR A 231 7.37 -22.59 9.45
N LEU A 232 6.59 -21.64 8.91
CA LEU A 232 5.93 -21.79 7.61
C LEU A 232 6.95 -21.88 6.47
N ASN A 233 7.96 -21.01 6.50
CA ASN A 233 8.99 -21.00 5.47
C ASN A 233 9.82 -22.29 5.50
N ASP A 234 10.18 -22.77 6.69
CA ASP A 234 10.93 -24.02 6.85
C ASP A 234 10.08 -25.23 6.38
N ALA A 235 8.77 -25.24 6.65
CA ALA A 235 7.86 -26.27 6.16
C ALA A 235 7.74 -26.25 4.62
N LEU A 236 7.55 -25.07 4.02
CA LEU A 236 7.49 -24.90 2.57
C LEU A 236 8.79 -25.29 1.86
N GLN A 237 9.95 -25.06 2.49
CA GLN A 237 11.24 -25.48 1.93
C GLN A 237 11.42 -27.00 1.97
N LYS A 238 10.89 -27.68 3.00
CA LYS A 238 11.00 -29.13 3.16
C LYS A 238 10.00 -29.90 2.29
N ASP A 239 8.75 -29.46 2.26
CA ASP A 239 7.65 -30.15 1.58
C ASP A 239 6.69 -29.15 0.91
N PRO A 240 7.10 -28.48 -0.19
CA PRO A 240 6.26 -27.49 -0.84
C PRO A 240 4.90 -28.05 -1.27
N GLU A 241 4.89 -29.24 -1.89
CA GLU A 241 3.67 -29.86 -2.42
C GLU A 241 2.73 -30.31 -1.30
N GLY A 242 3.24 -30.95 -0.25
CA GLY A 242 2.41 -31.40 0.88
C GLY A 242 1.86 -30.24 1.70
N VAL A 243 2.61 -29.14 1.88
CA VAL A 243 2.10 -27.92 2.53
C VAL A 243 0.99 -27.29 1.69
N LEU A 244 1.17 -27.19 0.37
CA LEU A 244 0.15 -26.64 -0.53
C LEU A 244 -1.12 -27.48 -0.58
N ALA A 245 -1.00 -28.81 -0.55
CA ALA A 245 -2.14 -29.72 -0.50
C ALA A 245 -2.97 -29.51 0.78
N ARG A 246 -2.32 -29.51 1.95
CA ARG A 246 -2.97 -29.24 3.24
C ARG A 246 -3.57 -27.85 3.31
N ALA A 247 -2.89 -26.85 2.75
CA ALA A 247 -3.40 -25.48 2.70
C ALA A 247 -4.70 -25.36 1.89
N LYS A 248 -4.79 -26.05 0.75
CA LYS A 248 -6.01 -26.10 -0.05
C LYS A 248 -7.14 -26.83 0.69
N GLU A 249 -6.83 -27.97 1.31
CA GLU A 249 -7.81 -28.73 2.10
C GLU A 249 -8.37 -27.90 3.26
N LEU A 250 -7.53 -27.15 3.97
CA LEU A 250 -7.95 -26.22 5.03
C LEU A 250 -8.81 -25.07 4.50
N ALA A 251 -8.50 -24.55 3.31
CA ALA A 251 -9.27 -23.47 2.71
C ALA A 251 -10.68 -23.95 2.28
N GLU A 252 -10.80 -25.19 1.81
CA GLU A 252 -12.05 -25.83 1.41
C GLU A 252 -12.88 -26.31 2.62
N ASN A 253 -12.23 -26.83 3.65
CA ASN A 253 -12.88 -27.35 4.85
C ASN A 253 -12.51 -26.55 6.10
N ARG A 254 -13.17 -25.40 6.27
CA ARG A 254 -12.94 -24.45 7.37
C ARG A 254 -13.25 -25.02 8.76
N GLU A 255 -13.93 -26.16 8.87
CA GLU A 255 -14.18 -26.83 10.15
C GLU A 255 -12.94 -27.56 10.69
N MET A 256 -11.96 -27.86 9.84
CA MET A 256 -10.74 -28.59 10.23
C MET A 256 -9.80 -27.80 11.13
N ALA A 257 -9.86 -26.47 11.05
CA ALA A 257 -9.08 -25.59 11.91
C ALA A 257 -9.83 -24.28 12.14
N GLN A 258 -10.19 -24.03 13.39
CA GLN A 258 -10.90 -22.82 13.79
C GLN A 258 -9.93 -21.74 14.26
N THR A 259 -8.71 -22.13 14.65
CA THR A 259 -7.69 -21.20 15.15
C THR A 259 -6.46 -21.13 14.27
N ALA A 260 -5.81 -19.97 14.26
CA ALA A 260 -4.53 -19.76 13.58
C ALA A 260 -3.44 -20.77 14.02
N LYS A 261 -3.52 -21.25 15.26
CA LYS A 261 -2.57 -22.23 15.82
C LYS A 261 -2.79 -23.61 15.21
N GLU A 262 -4.04 -24.06 15.09
CA GLU A 262 -4.39 -25.34 14.44
C GLU A 262 -3.98 -25.35 12.97
N VAL A 263 -4.27 -24.26 12.24
CA VAL A 263 -3.81 -24.08 10.85
C VAL A 263 -2.30 -24.23 10.78
N MET A 264 -1.57 -23.56 11.67
CA MET A 264 -0.11 -23.66 11.73
C MET A 264 0.39 -25.07 12.02
N GLU A 265 -0.21 -25.78 12.96
CA GLU A 265 0.16 -27.16 13.29
C GLU A 265 -0.09 -28.09 12.11
N ILE A 266 -1.23 -27.96 11.44
CA ILE A 266 -1.57 -28.76 10.26
C ILE A 266 -0.63 -28.45 9.11
N LEU A 267 -0.30 -27.19 8.83
CA LEU A 267 0.60 -26.79 7.74
C LEU A 267 2.08 -27.14 8.01
N SER A 268 2.49 -27.16 9.27
CA SER A 268 3.88 -27.48 9.65
C SER A 268 4.09 -28.94 10.01
N ALA A 269 3.02 -29.74 10.12
CA ALA A 269 3.12 -31.17 10.32
C ALA A 269 4.02 -31.78 9.25
N GLU A 270 4.88 -32.71 9.64
CA GLU A 270 5.54 -33.55 8.66
C GLU A 270 4.47 -34.40 7.99
N SER A 271 4.49 -34.47 6.66
CA SER A 271 3.59 -35.35 5.93
C SER A 271 3.71 -36.75 6.53
N ALA A 272 2.66 -37.20 7.22
CA ALA A 272 2.52 -38.61 7.54
C ALA A 272 2.52 -39.31 6.18
N VAL A 273 3.57 -40.09 5.90
CA VAL A 273 3.66 -40.90 4.68
C VAL A 273 2.36 -41.69 4.59
N THR A 274 1.48 -41.35 3.65
CA THR A 274 0.05 -41.69 3.77
C THR A 274 -0.24 -43.18 3.52
N ASN A 275 0.76 -43.96 3.13
CA ASN A 275 0.88 -45.40 3.39
C ASN A 275 2.30 -45.80 2.96
N THR A 276 3.05 -46.43 3.86
CA THR A 276 4.27 -47.15 3.47
C THR A 276 3.92 -48.62 3.49
N ASP A 277 3.54 -49.19 2.35
CA ASP A 277 3.37 -50.63 2.25
C ASP A 277 4.76 -51.26 2.09
N GLU A 278 5.14 -52.08 3.07
CA GLU A 278 6.38 -52.85 3.02
C GLU A 278 6.13 -54.17 2.28
N ILE A 279 6.83 -54.38 1.17
CA ILE A 279 6.80 -55.65 0.46
C ILE A 279 7.81 -56.58 1.14
N LEU A 280 7.30 -57.62 1.79
CA LEU A 280 8.10 -58.65 2.45
C LEU A 280 8.24 -59.89 1.57
N VAL A 281 9.45 -60.39 1.43
CA VAL A 281 9.74 -61.71 0.85
C VAL A 281 10.58 -62.48 1.86
N ASN A 282 10.13 -63.66 2.27
CA ASN A 282 10.79 -64.50 3.28
C ASN A 282 11.07 -63.76 4.60
N GLY A 283 10.15 -62.90 5.04
CA GLY A 283 10.27 -62.13 6.29
C GLY A 283 11.28 -60.98 6.24
N LYS A 284 11.84 -60.66 5.06
CA LYS A 284 12.71 -59.48 4.85
C LYS A 284 12.01 -58.45 3.96
N VAL A 285 12.11 -57.18 4.34
CA VAL A 285 11.60 -56.06 3.55
C VAL A 285 12.46 -55.88 2.30
N VAL A 286 11.89 -56.20 1.13
CA VAL A 286 12.58 -56.11 -0.16
C VAL A 286 12.28 -54.82 -0.90
N ALA A 287 11.12 -54.20 -0.64
CA ALA A 287 10.77 -52.90 -1.19
C ALA A 287 9.81 -52.15 -0.27
N LYS A 288 9.82 -50.83 -0.38
CA LYS A 288 8.84 -49.94 0.23
C LYS A 288 8.09 -49.21 -0.87
N VAL A 289 6.76 -49.26 -0.82
CA VAL A 289 5.90 -48.47 -1.70
C VAL A 289 5.40 -47.28 -0.90
N SER A 290 5.67 -46.08 -1.39
CA SER A 290 5.14 -44.84 -0.83
C SER A 290 4.34 -44.10 -1.89
N MET A 291 3.23 -43.49 -1.45
CA MET A 291 2.41 -42.63 -2.28
C MET A 291 2.37 -41.23 -1.66
N HIS A 292 2.73 -40.21 -2.43
CA HIS A 292 2.67 -38.81 -2.01
C HIS A 292 2.18 -37.95 -3.19
N GLY A 293 1.11 -37.17 -2.98
CA GLY A 293 0.60 -36.25 -4.01
C GLY A 293 0.21 -36.92 -5.34
N GLY A 294 -0.20 -38.20 -5.33
CA GLY A 294 -0.47 -39.00 -6.54
C GLY A 294 0.78 -39.59 -7.21
N ARG A 295 1.98 -39.30 -6.71
CA ARG A 295 3.24 -39.91 -7.13
C ARG A 295 3.47 -41.20 -6.34
N VAL A 296 3.57 -42.32 -7.06
CA VAL A 296 3.95 -43.62 -6.47
C VAL A 296 5.45 -43.83 -6.61
N THR A 297 6.13 -44.05 -5.48
CA THR A 297 7.57 -44.38 -5.44
C THR A 297 7.74 -45.79 -4.87
N VAL A 298 8.43 -46.66 -5.61
CA VAL A 298 8.81 -47.99 -5.15
C VAL A 298 10.33 -48.02 -4.94
N GLN A 299 10.76 -48.14 -3.69
CA GLN A 299 12.18 -48.17 -3.32
C GLN A 299 12.60 -49.57 -2.90
N PHE A 300 13.50 -50.19 -3.65
CA PHE A 300 14.02 -51.53 -3.37
C PHE A 300 15.23 -51.48 -2.43
N SER A 301 15.30 -52.43 -1.50
CA SER A 301 16.43 -52.61 -0.60
C SER A 301 17.72 -52.97 -1.37
N LYS A 302 18.88 -52.55 -0.88
CA LYS A 302 20.18 -52.83 -1.52
C LYS A 302 20.38 -54.34 -1.70
N GLY A 303 20.59 -54.78 -2.94
CA GLY A 303 20.78 -56.20 -3.28
C GLY A 303 19.47 -57.02 -3.39
N ALA A 304 18.30 -56.39 -3.28
CA ALA A 304 17.02 -57.07 -3.44
C ALA A 304 16.70 -57.45 -4.90
N LEU A 305 17.36 -56.79 -5.87
CA LEU A 305 17.17 -57.01 -7.30
C LEU A 305 18.48 -57.39 -8.00
N SER A 306 18.41 -58.40 -8.85
CA SER A 306 19.43 -58.72 -9.86
C SER A 306 19.20 -57.91 -11.15
N ALA A 307 20.23 -57.79 -12.00
CA ALA A 307 20.15 -57.06 -13.26
C ALA A 307 19.02 -57.56 -14.21
N SER A 308 18.70 -58.86 -14.17
CA SER A 308 17.60 -59.43 -14.95
C SER A 308 16.22 -59.06 -14.39
N GLN A 309 16.09 -58.90 -13.08
CA GLN A 309 14.83 -58.49 -12.43
C GLN A 309 14.55 -57.00 -12.63
N VAL A 310 15.59 -56.15 -12.66
CA VAL A 310 15.44 -54.72 -13.01
C VAL A 310 14.83 -54.57 -14.40
N LYS A 311 15.29 -55.38 -15.37
CA LYS A 311 14.76 -55.34 -16.73
C LYS A 311 13.28 -55.76 -16.80
N LYS A 312 12.88 -56.78 -16.04
CA LYS A 312 11.46 -57.18 -15.94
C LYS A 312 10.58 -56.09 -15.34
N ILE A 313 11.09 -55.32 -14.37
CA ILE A 313 10.36 -54.19 -13.79
C ILE A 313 10.16 -53.10 -14.84
N ASP A 314 11.19 -52.78 -15.64
CA ASP A 314 11.06 -51.81 -16.76
C ASP A 314 10.00 -52.26 -17.78
N ASP A 315 10.01 -53.54 -18.15
CA ASP A 315 9.02 -54.10 -19.09
C ASP A 315 7.58 -54.00 -18.54
N VAL A 316 7.37 -54.32 -17.25
CA VAL A 316 6.06 -54.22 -16.59
C VAL A 316 5.60 -52.77 -16.48
N VAL A 317 6.49 -51.85 -16.10
CA VAL A 317 6.17 -50.42 -16.01
C VAL A 317 5.78 -49.89 -17.39
N ARG A 318 6.49 -50.26 -18.45
CA ARG A 318 6.12 -49.88 -19.82
C ARG A 318 4.76 -50.44 -20.22
N ALA A 319 4.48 -51.70 -19.91
CA ALA A 319 3.20 -52.33 -20.22
C ALA A 319 2.02 -51.63 -19.51
N LEU A 320 2.21 -51.13 -18.28
CA LEU A 320 1.19 -50.38 -17.53
C LEU A 320 0.74 -49.07 -18.20
N PHE A 321 1.53 -48.53 -19.13
CA PHE A 321 1.23 -47.30 -19.87
C PHE A 321 1.05 -47.53 -21.39
N SER A 322 0.90 -48.79 -21.81
CA SER A 322 0.82 -49.17 -23.23
C SER A 322 -0.60 -49.49 -23.73
N ASP A 323 -1.64 -49.10 -23.01
CA ASP A 323 -3.04 -49.09 -23.48
C ASP A 323 -3.48 -47.68 -23.92
#